data_AF-A0AAD7K1M5-F1
#
_entry.id   AF-A0AAD7K1M5-F1
#
_cell.length_a   1.000
_cell.length_b   1.000
_cell.length_c   1.000
_cell.angle_alpha   90.00
_cell.angle_beta   90.00
_cell.angle_gamma   90.00
#
_symmetry.space_group_name_H-M   'P 1'
#
loop_
_entity.id
_entity.type
_entity.pdbx_description
1 polymer ?
#
loop_
_entity_poly.entity_id
_entity_poly.type
_entity_poly.pdbx_seq_one_letter_code
_entity_poly.pdbx_strand_id
1 'polypeptide(L)'
;LLGTGPGPNRPTVGRLNPFLDLIVRDFREFFTGVFYTRTAKYPLGRDIKSMLAFLTADMLGARETAGLTSATSRLFCIGCHLDASHIEHLDLTQWPLRTHTDHIQHARAWKDAETVQDQMKLAEQYGIRFTSLLDLEYWKVVRYVTTEPMHALGLDVIPRHVRVLLGINLSGDGGDGSEPRVE
;
A
#
# COMPACT_ATOMS: atom_id res chain seq x y z
N LEU A 1 -9.51 -8.97 14.30
CA LEU A 1 -10.12 -9.35 13.01
C LEU A 1 -9.05 -10.04 12.16
N LEU A 2 -9.23 -11.32 11.87
CA LEU A 2 -8.42 -12.07 10.89
C LEU A 2 -9.30 -12.21 9.64
N GLY A 3 -8.94 -11.51 8.57
CA GLY A 3 -9.59 -11.67 7.26
C GLY A 3 -8.60 -12.35 6.31
N THR A 4 -8.94 -13.53 5.82
CA THR A 4 -8.15 -14.18 4.76
C THR A 4 -8.55 -13.54 3.43
N GLY A 5 -7.64 -12.74 2.85
CA GLY A 5 -7.81 -12.21 1.51
C GLY A 5 -7.77 -13.31 0.44
N PRO A 6 -8.30 -13.06 -0.77
CA PRO A 6 -8.18 -13.99 -1.88
C PRO A 6 -6.70 -14.24 -2.24
N GLY A 7 -6.36 -15.50 -2.53
CA GLY A 7 -5.00 -15.89 -2.91
C GLY A 7 -4.56 -15.35 -4.29
N PRO A 8 -3.27 -15.54 -4.63
CA PRO A 8 -2.55 -14.80 -5.68
C PRO A 8 -3.07 -14.92 -7.13
N ASN A 9 -4.01 -15.83 -7.41
CA ASN A 9 -4.48 -16.15 -8.77
C ASN A 9 -5.92 -15.68 -9.08
N ARG A 10 -6.50 -14.73 -8.34
CA ARG A 10 -7.88 -14.26 -8.62
C ARG A 10 -7.91 -12.79 -9.04
N PRO A 11 -8.72 -12.41 -10.06
CA PRO A 11 -8.93 -11.01 -10.39
C PRO A 11 -9.66 -10.33 -9.22
N THR A 12 -8.94 -9.46 -8.54
CA THR A 12 -9.27 -8.89 -7.21
C THR A 12 -10.00 -7.55 -7.24
N VAL A 13 -10.21 -6.99 -8.43
CA VAL A 13 -10.79 -5.64 -8.57
C VAL A 13 -12.20 -5.61 -7.96
N GLY A 14 -12.36 -4.86 -6.86
CA GLY A 14 -13.63 -4.63 -6.17
C GLY A 14 -14.06 -5.72 -5.17
N ARG A 15 -13.41 -6.90 -5.13
CA ARG A 15 -13.81 -7.99 -4.21
C ARG A 15 -13.32 -7.82 -2.78
N LEU A 16 -12.35 -6.94 -2.55
CA LEU A 16 -11.82 -6.65 -1.23
C LEU A 16 -12.72 -5.68 -0.44
N ASN A 17 -13.48 -4.82 -1.13
CA ASN A 17 -14.32 -3.80 -0.50
C ASN A 17 -15.35 -4.37 0.49
N PRO A 18 -16.09 -5.45 0.21
CA PRO A 18 -17.00 -6.03 1.20
C PRO A 18 -16.32 -6.44 2.52
N PHE A 19 -15.04 -6.85 2.47
CA PHE A 19 -14.28 -7.15 3.68
C PHE A 19 -13.79 -5.88 4.38
N LEU A 20 -13.32 -4.90 3.61
CA LEU A 20 -12.91 -3.60 4.14
C LEU A 20 -14.09 -2.84 4.75
N ASP A 21 -15.29 -2.97 4.21
CA ASP A 21 -16.51 -2.34 4.73
C ASP A 21 -16.79 -2.74 6.18
N LEU A 22 -16.50 -3.99 6.57
CA LEU A 22 -16.63 -4.44 7.96
C LEU A 22 -15.66 -3.68 8.87
N ILE A 23 -14.39 -3.62 8.45
CA ILE A 23 -13.33 -2.93 9.19
C ILE A 23 -13.64 -1.43 9.29
N VAL A 24 -13.99 -0.81 8.17
CA VAL A 24 -14.30 0.62 8.08
C VAL A 24 -15.50 0.97 8.94
N ARG A 25 -16.56 0.16 8.94
CA ARG A 25 -17.73 0.38 9.79
C ARG A 25 -17.35 0.44 11.27
N ASP A 26 -16.62 -0.56 11.74
CA ASP A 26 -16.15 -0.61 13.14
C ASP A 26 -15.29 0.61 13.46
N PHE A 27 -14.29 0.90 12.62
CA PHE A 27 -13.38 2.02 12.87
C PHE A 27 -14.00 3.40 12.73
N ARG A 28 -15.10 3.57 11.98
CA ARG A 28 -15.88 4.82 11.98
C ARG A 28 -16.55 5.04 13.33
N GLU A 29 -17.15 4.00 13.90
CA GLU A 29 -17.79 4.07 15.22
C GLU A 29 -16.75 4.32 16.32
N PHE A 30 -15.63 3.58 16.30
CA PHE A 30 -14.55 3.79 17.26
C PHE A 30 -13.84 5.14 17.13
N PHE A 31 -13.88 5.79 15.95
CA PHE A 31 -13.30 7.11 15.78
C PHE A 31 -14.10 8.18 16.52
N THR A 32 -15.43 8.10 16.50
CA THR A 32 -16.30 8.96 17.33
C THR A 32 -16.20 8.59 18.81
N GLY A 33 -16.08 7.30 19.10
CA GLY A 33 -15.90 6.72 20.42
C GLY A 33 -17.05 5.80 20.84
N VAL A 34 -16.71 4.72 21.53
CA VAL A 34 -17.65 3.72 22.04
C VAL A 34 -17.53 3.66 23.56
N PHE A 35 -18.66 3.83 24.26
CA PHE A 35 -18.72 3.71 25.71
C PHE A 35 -18.86 2.24 26.13
N TYR A 36 -17.90 1.74 26.91
CA TYR A 36 -18.01 0.45 27.56
C TYR A 36 -18.47 0.64 28.99
N THR A 37 -19.54 -0.05 29.39
CA THR A 37 -20.09 0.02 30.76
C THR A 37 -19.12 -0.51 31.81
N ARG A 38 -18.20 -1.40 31.42
CA ARG A 38 -17.16 -1.96 32.30
C ARG A 38 -15.99 -2.48 31.49
N THR A 39 -14.76 -2.24 31.97
CA THR A 39 -13.54 -2.87 31.47
C THR A 39 -12.72 -3.43 32.63
N ALA A 40 -11.68 -4.22 32.36
CA ALA A 40 -10.87 -4.86 33.40
C ALA A 40 -10.25 -3.87 34.41
N LYS A 41 -9.85 -2.67 33.96
CA LYS A 41 -9.26 -1.62 34.81
C LYS A 41 -10.26 -0.53 35.23
N TYR A 42 -11.44 -0.45 34.60
CA TYR A 42 -12.41 0.63 34.83
C TYR A 42 -13.80 0.02 35.08
N PRO A 43 -14.15 -0.25 36.36
CA PRO A 43 -15.43 -0.87 36.73
C PRO A 43 -16.65 0.04 36.52
N LEU A 44 -16.45 1.37 36.48
CA LEU A 44 -17.50 2.37 36.23
C LEU A 44 -17.64 2.74 34.74
N GLY A 45 -17.03 1.96 33.86
CA GLY A 45 -17.03 2.18 32.43
C GLY A 45 -15.99 3.18 31.95
N ARG A 46 -15.83 3.24 30.62
CA ARG A 46 -14.87 4.12 29.94
C ARG A 46 -15.21 4.26 28.46
N ASP A 47 -15.03 5.47 27.93
CA ASP A 47 -15.00 5.71 26.49
C ASP A 47 -13.69 5.23 25.87
N ILE A 48 -13.81 4.43 24.82
CA ILE A 48 -12.69 3.94 24.02
C ILE A 48 -12.79 4.54 22.62
N LYS A 49 -11.69 5.14 22.18
CA LYS A 49 -11.50 5.60 20.81
C LYS A 49 -10.36 4.83 20.16
N SER A 50 -10.56 4.44 18.91
CA SER A 50 -9.57 3.70 18.13
C SER A 50 -9.53 4.23 16.71
N MET A 51 -8.36 4.15 16.08
CA MET A 51 -8.18 4.50 14.68
C MET A 51 -7.30 3.45 13.99
N LEU A 52 -7.53 3.24 12.70
CA LEU A 52 -6.65 2.45 11.86
C LEU A 52 -5.41 3.29 11.50
N ALA A 53 -4.26 2.96 12.08
CA ALA A 53 -3.06 3.79 11.95
C ALA A 53 -2.26 3.51 10.66
N PHE A 54 -2.00 2.24 10.34
CA PHE A 54 -1.15 1.85 9.21
C PHE A 54 -1.71 0.63 8.47
N LEU A 55 -1.46 0.62 7.16
CA LEU A 55 -1.55 -0.57 6.31
C LEU A 55 -0.13 -1.06 6.03
N THR A 56 0.22 -2.18 6.64
CA THR A 56 1.51 -2.85 6.46
C THR A 56 1.27 -4.22 5.86
N ALA A 57 1.74 -4.41 4.64
CA ALA A 57 1.65 -5.64 3.88
C ALA A 57 2.78 -5.67 2.85
N ASP A 58 2.98 -6.82 2.19
CA ASP A 58 3.83 -6.86 1.02
C ASP A 58 3.36 -5.86 -0.06
N MET A 59 4.22 -5.61 -1.05
CA MET A 59 3.94 -4.56 -2.04
C MET A 59 2.63 -4.80 -2.82
N LEU A 60 2.26 -6.07 -3.08
CA LEU A 60 1.05 -6.41 -3.81
C LEU A 60 -0.21 -6.20 -2.96
N GLY A 61 -0.23 -6.75 -1.75
CA GLY A 61 -1.34 -6.64 -0.81
C GLY A 61 -1.56 -5.21 -0.33
N ALA A 62 -0.49 -4.45 -0.09
CA ALA A 62 -0.58 -3.05 0.28
C ALA A 62 -1.23 -2.22 -0.83
N ARG A 63 -0.84 -2.42 -2.08
CA ARG A 63 -1.42 -1.72 -3.23
C ARG A 63 -2.87 -2.09 -3.46
N GLU A 64 -3.18 -3.37 -3.43
CA GLU A 64 -4.55 -3.84 -3.62
C GLU A 64 -5.48 -3.25 -2.56
N THR A 65 -5.06 -3.31 -1.29
CA THR A 65 -5.84 -2.82 -0.15
C THR A 65 -5.95 -1.30 -0.13
N ALA A 66 -4.92 -0.58 -0.57
CA ALA A 66 -4.92 0.87 -0.70
C ALA A 66 -5.63 1.38 -1.97
N GLY A 67 -5.96 0.49 -2.92
CA GLY A 67 -6.55 0.84 -4.21
C GLY A 67 -5.54 1.26 -5.27
N LEU A 68 -4.24 1.18 -5.02
CA LEU A 68 -3.20 1.56 -5.97
C LEU A 68 -3.07 0.56 -7.12
N THR A 69 -2.62 1.04 -8.28
CA THR A 69 -2.24 0.17 -9.41
C THR A 69 -0.97 -0.61 -9.12
N SER A 70 -0.67 -1.60 -9.99
CA SER A 70 0.50 -2.47 -9.87
C SER A 70 1.81 -1.68 -9.67
N ALA A 71 2.77 -2.28 -8.98
CA ALA A 71 4.12 -1.75 -8.85
C ALA A 71 4.85 -1.61 -10.19
N THR A 72 4.43 -2.37 -11.20
CA THR A 72 4.95 -2.30 -12.58
C THR A 72 4.13 -1.38 -13.48
N SER A 73 3.11 -0.70 -12.94
CA SER A 73 2.32 0.26 -13.72
C SER A 73 3.06 1.58 -13.92
N ARG A 74 2.61 2.36 -14.90
CA ARG A 74 3.14 3.70 -15.20
C ARG A 74 3.26 4.59 -13.95
N LEU A 75 2.23 4.59 -13.11
CA LEU A 75 2.22 5.29 -11.82
C LEU A 75 2.58 4.32 -10.69
N PHE A 76 3.86 3.99 -10.63
CA PHE A 76 4.38 3.00 -9.70
C PHE A 76 4.47 3.52 -8.27
N CYS A 77 4.60 4.81 -7.99
CA CYS A 77 4.86 5.27 -6.61
C CYS A 77 3.59 5.44 -5.76
N ILE A 78 3.68 5.11 -4.46
CA ILE A 78 2.64 5.35 -3.45
C ILE A 78 2.51 6.84 -3.13
N GLY A 79 3.63 7.59 -3.17
CA GLY A 79 3.69 8.98 -2.73
C GLY A 79 3.78 10.02 -3.85
N CYS A 80 4.07 9.63 -5.10
CA CYS A 80 4.17 10.56 -6.22
C CYS A 80 3.55 10.00 -7.50
N HIS A 81 3.39 10.88 -8.49
CA HIS A 81 2.90 10.61 -9.84
C HIS A 81 4.04 10.49 -10.86
N LEU A 82 5.27 10.21 -10.40
CA LEU A 82 6.40 10.01 -11.30
C LEU A 82 6.10 8.83 -12.24
N ASP A 83 6.35 9.04 -13.53
CA ASP A 83 6.20 8.01 -14.53
C ASP A 83 7.31 6.97 -14.40
N ALA A 84 7.00 5.68 -14.58
CA ALA A 84 7.98 4.60 -14.53
C ALA A 84 9.15 4.80 -15.52
N SER A 85 8.91 5.48 -16.65
CA SER A 85 9.96 5.88 -17.60
C SER A 85 11.01 6.84 -17.02
N HIS A 86 10.67 7.56 -15.94
CA HIS A 86 11.53 8.53 -15.26
C HIS A 86 11.98 8.03 -13.89
N ILE A 87 11.98 6.72 -13.64
CA ILE A 87 12.32 6.14 -12.32
C ILE A 87 13.73 6.53 -11.83
N GLU A 88 14.65 6.82 -12.74
CA GLU A 88 16.02 7.28 -12.44
C GLU A 88 16.11 8.77 -12.08
N HIS A 89 14.99 9.50 -12.06
CA HIS A 89 14.97 10.90 -11.67
C HIS A 89 15.00 11.04 -10.14
N LEU A 90 16.19 11.16 -9.55
CA LEU A 90 16.38 11.11 -8.09
C LEU A 90 16.24 12.46 -7.36
N ASP A 91 16.01 13.57 -8.07
CA ASP A 91 15.76 14.87 -7.42
C ASP A 91 14.31 14.96 -6.93
N LEU A 92 14.15 14.65 -5.64
CA LEU A 92 12.88 14.65 -4.90
C LEU A 92 12.12 15.98 -4.99
N THR A 93 12.81 17.11 -5.18
CA THR A 93 12.18 18.44 -5.21
C THR A 93 11.32 18.65 -6.45
N GLN A 94 11.58 17.89 -7.51
CA GLN A 94 10.85 17.96 -8.78
C GLN A 94 9.77 16.88 -8.89
N TRP A 95 9.61 16.03 -7.87
CA TRP A 95 8.65 14.93 -7.94
C TRP A 95 7.22 15.44 -7.84
N PRO A 96 6.32 15.03 -8.76
CA PRO A 96 4.91 15.40 -8.67
C PRO A 96 4.24 14.60 -7.54
N LEU A 97 4.18 15.17 -6.33
CA LEU A 97 3.65 14.46 -5.16
C LEU A 97 2.14 14.18 -5.29
N ARG A 98 1.70 13.05 -4.73
CA ARG A 98 0.28 12.73 -4.59
C ARG A 98 -0.33 13.55 -3.46
N THR A 99 -1.45 14.19 -3.71
CA THR A 99 -2.23 14.84 -2.66
C THR A 99 -3.41 13.96 -2.23
N HIS A 100 -3.86 14.13 -0.98
CA HIS A 100 -5.03 13.42 -0.49
C HIS A 100 -6.31 13.81 -1.24
N THR A 101 -6.43 15.08 -1.63
CA THR A 101 -7.59 15.61 -2.37
C THR A 101 -7.70 14.95 -3.74
N ASP A 102 -6.61 14.92 -4.51
CA ASP A 102 -6.59 14.28 -5.84
C ASP A 102 -6.90 12.80 -5.71
N HIS A 103 -6.34 12.14 -4.69
CA HIS A 103 -6.57 10.73 -4.43
C HIS A 103 -8.04 10.42 -4.19
N ILE A 104 -8.74 11.20 -3.35
CA ILE A 104 -10.18 11.02 -3.13
C ILE A 104 -10.96 11.29 -4.41
N GLN A 105 -10.64 12.38 -5.11
CA GLN A 105 -11.35 12.77 -6.34
C GLN A 105 -11.27 11.68 -7.40
N HIS A 106 -10.07 11.18 -7.71
CA HIS A 106 -9.86 10.15 -8.71
C HIS A 106 -10.44 8.79 -8.29
N ALA A 107 -10.33 8.44 -7.01
CA ALA A 107 -10.95 7.21 -6.51
C ALA A 107 -12.49 7.25 -6.58
N ARG A 108 -13.12 8.39 -6.27
CA ARG A 108 -14.57 8.55 -6.43
C ARG A 108 -14.99 8.51 -7.89
N ALA A 109 -14.28 9.22 -8.77
CA ALA A 109 -14.52 9.15 -10.21
C ALA A 109 -14.42 7.71 -10.73
N TRP A 110 -13.46 6.92 -10.22
CA TRP A 110 -13.36 5.50 -10.52
C TRP A 110 -14.57 4.70 -9.99
N LYS A 111 -15.03 4.97 -8.76
CA LYS A 111 -16.19 4.29 -8.16
C LYS A 111 -17.47 4.56 -8.96
N ASP A 112 -17.66 5.81 -9.37
CA ASP A 112 -18.87 6.32 -9.99
C ASP A 112 -18.90 6.10 -11.52
N ALA A 113 -17.82 5.57 -12.10
CA ALA A 113 -17.75 5.26 -13.52
C ALA A 113 -18.78 4.19 -13.93
N GLU A 114 -19.47 4.43 -15.04
CA GLU A 114 -20.59 3.60 -15.50
C GLU A 114 -20.16 2.21 -15.98
N THR A 115 -18.95 2.10 -16.54
CA THR A 115 -18.46 0.86 -17.13
C THR A 115 -17.14 0.40 -16.53
N VAL A 116 -16.91 -0.91 -16.54
CA VAL A 116 -15.63 -1.51 -16.14
C VAL A 116 -14.48 -0.99 -17.03
N GLN A 117 -14.75 -0.68 -18.29
CA GLN A 117 -13.75 -0.12 -19.20
C GLN A 117 -13.33 1.29 -18.78
N ASP A 118 -14.28 2.12 -18.34
CA ASP A 118 -13.97 3.46 -17.85
C ASP A 118 -13.25 3.40 -16.51
N GLN A 119 -13.62 2.46 -15.63
CA GLN A 119 -12.84 2.15 -14.42
C GLN A 119 -11.40 1.77 -14.75
N MET A 120 -11.18 0.92 -15.76
CA MET A 120 -9.83 0.51 -16.17
C MET A 120 -9.02 1.71 -16.68
N LYS A 121 -9.61 2.56 -17.54
CA LYS A 121 -8.97 3.77 -18.05
C LYS A 121 -8.61 4.75 -16.93
N LEU A 122 -9.54 5.00 -15.99
CA LEU A 122 -9.31 5.89 -14.85
C LEU A 122 -8.19 5.36 -13.94
N ALA A 123 -8.18 4.04 -13.69
CA ALA A 123 -7.12 3.42 -12.91
C ALA A 123 -5.76 3.53 -13.60
N GLU A 124 -5.69 3.34 -14.92
CA GLU A 124 -4.46 3.52 -15.70
C GLU A 124 -3.98 4.98 -15.74
N GLN A 125 -4.93 5.92 -15.84
CA GLN A 125 -4.65 7.35 -15.90
C GLN A 125 -4.15 7.90 -14.56
N TYR A 126 -4.82 7.56 -13.46
CA TYR A 126 -4.56 8.18 -12.13
C TYR A 126 -3.85 7.25 -11.15
N GLY A 127 -3.70 5.96 -11.50
CA GLY A 127 -2.99 4.98 -10.68
C GLY A 127 -3.76 4.59 -9.43
N ILE A 128 -5.07 4.82 -9.39
CA ILE A 128 -5.90 4.63 -8.19
C ILE A 128 -7.28 4.05 -8.51
N ARG A 129 -7.79 3.26 -7.57
CA ARG A 129 -9.12 2.65 -7.53
C ARG A 129 -9.76 2.99 -6.19
N PHE A 130 -11.08 2.91 -6.13
CA PHE A 130 -11.80 3.09 -4.87
C PHE A 130 -11.61 1.88 -3.94
N THR A 131 -11.24 2.17 -2.70
CA THR A 131 -11.37 1.22 -1.59
C THR A 131 -12.16 1.83 -0.46
N SER A 132 -12.89 1.00 0.28
CA SER A 132 -13.73 1.43 1.40
C SER A 132 -12.93 2.15 2.50
N LEU A 133 -11.61 1.95 2.57
CA LEU A 133 -10.73 2.68 3.48
C LEU A 133 -10.82 4.20 3.30
N LEU A 134 -11.16 4.68 2.10
CA LEU A 134 -11.35 6.11 1.82
C LEU A 134 -12.61 6.70 2.47
N ASP A 135 -13.50 5.87 3.01
CA ASP A 135 -14.66 6.31 3.79
C ASP A 135 -14.28 6.63 5.25
N LEU A 136 -13.06 6.33 5.69
CA LEU A 136 -12.51 6.80 6.96
C LEU A 136 -11.94 8.22 6.76
N GLU A 137 -12.55 9.23 7.40
CA GLU A 137 -12.21 10.65 7.19
C GLU A 137 -10.74 10.98 7.49
N TYR A 138 -10.12 10.27 8.43
CA TYR A 138 -8.73 10.48 8.78
C TYR A 138 -7.75 9.80 7.80
N TRP A 139 -8.20 8.80 7.03
CA TRP A 139 -7.35 7.89 6.26
C TRP A 139 -6.71 8.58 5.05
N LYS A 140 -5.37 8.57 5.02
CA LYS A 140 -4.57 9.14 3.92
C LYS A 140 -3.61 8.07 3.40
N VAL A 141 -3.86 7.59 2.18
CA VAL A 141 -3.06 6.50 1.55
C VAL A 141 -1.57 6.81 1.56
N VAL A 142 -1.17 8.00 1.12
CA VAL A 142 0.24 8.43 1.10
C VAL A 142 0.91 8.41 2.49
N ARG A 143 0.13 8.58 3.56
CA ARG A 143 0.66 8.68 4.93
C ARG A 143 0.62 7.37 5.69
N TYR A 144 -0.38 6.53 5.43
CA TYR A 144 -0.66 5.34 6.25
C TYR A 144 -0.35 4.02 5.55
N VAL A 145 -0.12 4.03 4.24
CA VAL A 145 0.38 2.85 3.53
C VAL A 145 1.89 2.80 3.66
N THR A 146 2.37 1.80 4.38
CA THR A 146 3.80 1.64 4.70
C THR A 146 4.41 0.51 3.89
N THR A 147 5.66 0.69 3.47
CA THR A 147 6.47 -0.40 2.92
C THR A 147 6.83 -1.38 4.03
N GLU A 148 6.52 -2.66 3.85
CA GLU A 148 6.85 -3.70 4.83
C GLU A 148 8.34 -4.09 4.70
N PRO A 149 9.14 -3.93 5.77
CA PRO A 149 10.59 -4.03 5.69
C PRO A 149 11.10 -5.46 5.47
N MET A 150 10.39 -6.50 5.92
CA MET A 150 10.83 -7.89 5.72
C MET A 150 10.93 -8.21 4.24
N HIS A 151 9.89 -7.91 3.46
CA HIS A 151 9.88 -8.18 2.02
C HIS A 151 10.77 -7.18 1.27
N ALA A 152 10.60 -5.88 1.51
CA ALA A 152 11.30 -4.87 0.75
C ALA A 152 12.82 -4.85 1.01
N LEU A 153 13.25 -4.97 2.28
CA LEU A 153 14.67 -4.97 2.61
C LEU A 153 15.22 -6.39 2.68
N GLY A 154 14.58 -7.25 3.48
CA GLY A 154 15.10 -8.58 3.79
C GLY A 154 15.09 -9.56 2.63
N LEU A 155 14.05 -9.53 1.78
CA LEU A 155 13.89 -10.47 0.66
C LEU A 155 14.29 -9.86 -0.70
N ASP A 156 14.17 -8.55 -0.87
CA ASP A 156 14.47 -7.89 -2.14
C ASP A 156 15.81 -7.13 -2.12
N VAL A 157 15.90 -5.98 -1.44
CA VAL A 157 17.07 -5.08 -1.56
C VAL A 157 18.36 -5.73 -1.10
N ILE A 158 18.38 -6.35 0.09
CA ILE A 158 19.60 -6.95 0.65
C ILE A 158 20.06 -8.13 -0.21
N PRO A 159 19.22 -9.12 -0.56
CA PRO A 159 19.66 -10.23 -1.41
C PRO A 159 20.12 -9.77 -2.80
N ARG A 160 19.45 -8.78 -3.41
CA ARG A 160 19.89 -8.21 -4.69
C ARG A 160 21.25 -7.54 -4.57
N HIS A 161 21.47 -6.73 -3.54
CA HIS A 161 22.74 -6.05 -3.32
C HIS A 161 23.88 -7.07 -3.12
N VAL A 162 23.69 -8.05 -2.24
CA VAL A 162 24.72 -9.06 -1.93
C VAL A 162 24.99 -10.00 -3.10
N ARG A 163 23.95 -10.57 -3.72
CA ARG A 163 24.13 -11.64 -4.71
C ARG A 163 24.38 -11.13 -6.11
N VAL A 164 23.76 -10.01 -6.49
CA VAL A 164 23.84 -9.47 -7.86
C VAL A 164 24.90 -8.39 -7.95
N LEU A 165 24.85 -7.38 -7.08
CA LEU A 165 25.78 -6.25 -7.20
C LEU A 165 27.18 -6.58 -6.66
N LEU A 166 27.27 -7.30 -5.54
CA LEU A 166 28.56 -7.74 -4.98
C LEU A 166 29.01 -9.11 -5.49
N GLY A 167 28.17 -9.84 -6.23
CA GLY A 167 28.51 -11.15 -6.78
C GLY A 167 28.76 -12.26 -5.73
N ILE A 168 28.28 -12.08 -4.49
CA ILE A 168 28.44 -13.05 -3.41
C ILE A 168 27.32 -14.09 -3.55
N ASN A 169 27.64 -15.20 -4.21
CA ASN A 169 26.72 -16.31 -4.42
C ASN A 169 27.41 -17.66 -4.16
N LEU A 170 26.60 -18.70 -3.90
CA LEU A 170 27.09 -20.04 -3.58
C LEU A 170 27.63 -20.81 -4.81
N SER A 171 27.45 -20.26 -6.00
CA SER A 171 27.75 -20.91 -7.29
C SER A 171 29.08 -20.48 -7.92
N GLY A 172 29.74 -19.43 -7.42
CA GLY A 172 31.02 -18.96 -7.94
C GLY A 172 32.17 -19.14 -6.95
N ASP A 173 33.38 -19.36 -7.46
CA ASP A 173 34.59 -19.46 -6.64
C ASP A 173 34.82 -18.16 -5.86
N GLY A 174 34.88 -18.24 -4.53
CA GLY A 174 35.14 -17.08 -3.68
C GLY A 174 36.49 -16.44 -4.01
N GLY A 175 36.51 -15.13 -4.24
CA GLY A 175 37.75 -14.35 -4.26
C GLY A 175 38.16 -13.98 -2.83
N ASP A 176 39.45 -13.75 -2.60
CA ASP A 176 40.00 -13.30 -1.31
C ASP A 176 39.78 -11.79 -1.04
N GLY A 177 39.14 -11.08 -1.97
CA GLY A 177 38.84 -9.65 -1.86
C GLY A 177 40.02 -8.74 -2.17
N SER A 178 41.13 -9.27 -2.69
CA SER A 178 42.33 -8.49 -3.03
C SER A 178 42.24 -7.79 -4.40
N GLU A 179 41.45 -8.32 -5.34
CA GLU A 179 41.22 -7.70 -6.65
C GLU A 179 39.73 -7.69 -7.05
N PRO A 180 39.25 -6.65 -7.77
CA PRO A 180 37.91 -6.67 -8.36
C PRO A 180 37.81 -7.82 -9.37
N ARG A 181 36.71 -8.58 -9.34
CA ARG A 181 36.44 -9.59 -10.37
C ARG A 181 36.37 -8.88 -11.72
N VAL A 182 37.37 -9.14 -12.57
CA VAL A 182 37.37 -8.76 -13.98
C VAL A 182 36.51 -9.80 -14.71
N GLU A 183 35.44 -9.34 -15.37
CA GLU A 183 34.62 -10.18 -16.26
C GLU A 183 35.42 -10.66 -17.48
#